data_AF-A0AAW5MTX9-F1
#
_entry.id   AF-A0AAW5MTX9-F1
#
_cell.length_a   1.000
_cell.length_b   1.000
_cell.length_c   1.000
_cell.angle_alpha   90.00
_cell.angle_beta   90.00
_cell.angle_gamma   90.00
#
_symmetry.space_group_name_H-M   'P 1'
#
loop_
_entity.id
_entity.type
_entity.pdbx_description
1 polymer ?
#
loop_
_entity_poly.entity_id
_entity_poly.type
_entity_poly.pdbx_seq_one_letter_code
_entity_poly.pdbx_strand_id
1 'polypeptide(L)'
;HLKQGGSVAASCSAVFLLQAAGALHGRKATTTWWLAPHLKTREPGCRVDADRMVIADGPIWTAGAAFAHTDLMLQLLRTRC
;
A
#
# COMPACT_ATOMS: atom_id res chain seq x y z
N HIS A 1 8.30 -9.74 -11.19
CA HIS A 1 6.98 -9.89 -10.53
C HIS A 1 5.85 -9.29 -11.37
N LEU A 2 5.61 -7.97 -11.40
CA LEU A 2 4.54 -7.39 -12.25
C LEU A 2 4.76 -7.65 -13.76
N LYS A 3 6.01 -7.54 -14.26
CA LYS A 3 6.37 -7.88 -15.65
C LYS A 3 6.28 -9.38 -16.00
N GLN A 4 6.08 -10.25 -15.00
CA GLN A 4 5.93 -11.70 -15.17
C GLN A 4 4.48 -12.16 -14.88
N GLY A 5 3.53 -11.24 -14.70
CA GLY A 5 2.12 -11.55 -14.44
C GLY A 5 1.75 -11.76 -12.96
N GLY A 6 2.66 -11.50 -12.01
CA GLY A 6 2.37 -11.62 -10.58
C GLY A 6 1.68 -10.38 -9.99
N SER A 7 0.86 -10.58 -8.96
CA SER A 7 0.23 -9.50 -8.19
C SER A 7 1.18 -8.94 -7.13
N VAL A 8 1.02 -7.66 -6.78
CA VAL A 8 1.80 -6.99 -5.74
C VAL A 8 0.87 -6.28 -4.78
N ALA A 9 1.13 -6.43 -3.48
CA ALA A 9 0.39 -5.78 -2.43
C ALA A 9 1.30 -4.89 -1.58
N ALA A 10 0.80 -3.73 -1.14
CA ALA A 10 1.48 -2.90 -0.15
C ALA A 10 0.48 -2.21 0.78
N SER A 11 0.87 -1.98 2.03
CA SER A 11 0.01 -1.32 3.02
C SER A 11 0.75 -0.19 3.72
N CYS A 12 -0.01 0.77 4.29
CA CYS A 12 0.55 1.88 5.06
C CYS A 12 1.64 2.63 4.26
N SER A 13 2.85 2.79 4.82
CA SER A 13 3.98 3.47 4.18
C SER A 13 4.61 2.66 3.03
N ALA A 14 4.41 1.35 2.96
CA ALA A 14 4.96 0.54 1.86
C ALA A 14 4.32 0.87 0.50
N VAL A 15 3.16 1.52 0.50
CA VAL A 15 2.51 2.04 -0.73
C VAL A 15 3.43 3.05 -1.45
N PHE A 16 4.29 3.76 -0.72
CA PHE A 16 5.29 4.66 -1.33
C PHE A 16 6.38 3.91 -2.11
N LEU A 17 6.62 2.62 -1.82
CA LEU A 17 7.53 1.80 -2.63
C LEU A 17 6.90 1.47 -3.99
N LEU A 18 5.59 1.21 -4.03
CA LEU A 18 4.86 1.04 -5.29
C LEU A 18 4.81 2.34 -6.08
N GLN A 19 4.69 3.47 -5.39
CA GLN A 19 4.79 4.80 -5.99
C GLN A 19 6.18 5.01 -6.62
N ALA A 20 7.26 4.77 -5.88
CA ALA A 20 8.63 4.90 -6.38
C ALA A 20 8.95 3.95 -7.55
N ALA A 21 8.31 2.78 -7.59
CA ALA A 21 8.40 1.85 -8.70
C ALA A 21 7.59 2.28 -9.95
N GLY A 22 6.88 3.42 -9.90
CA GLY A 22 6.02 3.91 -10.97
C GLY A 22 4.78 3.04 -11.19
N ALA A 23 4.45 2.14 -10.25
CA ALA A 23 3.40 1.16 -10.42
C ALA A 23 1.99 1.75 -10.19
N LEU A 24 1.90 2.90 -9.50
CA LEU A 24 0.62 3.54 -9.12
C LEU A 24 0.12 4.59 -10.13
N HIS A 25 0.90 4.95 -11.14
CA HIS A 25 0.52 6.00 -12.08
C HIS A 25 -0.74 5.61 -12.86
N GLY A 26 -1.75 6.49 -12.85
CA GLY A 26 -3.05 6.26 -13.48
C GLY A 26 -3.96 5.26 -12.75
N ARG A 27 -3.56 4.73 -11.59
CA ARG A 27 -4.29 3.71 -10.84
C ARG A 27 -4.94 4.28 -9.57
N LYS A 28 -5.80 3.47 -8.96
CA LYS A 28 -6.36 3.72 -7.64
C LYS A 28 -5.47 3.09 -6.56
N ALA A 29 -5.22 3.83 -5.49
CA ALA A 29 -4.48 3.33 -4.35
C ALA A 29 -5.05 3.88 -3.04
N THR A 30 -4.90 3.14 -1.97
CA THR A 30 -5.12 3.62 -0.60
C THR A 30 -3.84 3.48 0.21
N THR A 31 -3.71 4.29 1.26
CA THR A 31 -2.61 4.24 2.23
C THR A 31 -3.16 4.72 3.57
N THR A 32 -2.32 4.77 4.62
CA THR A 32 -2.74 5.33 5.90
C THR A 32 -3.23 6.77 5.74
N TRP A 33 -4.30 7.12 6.44
CA TRP A 33 -5.03 8.38 6.27
C TRP A 33 -4.12 9.62 6.39
N TRP A 34 -3.14 9.60 7.29
CA TRP A 34 -2.20 10.72 7.45
C TRP A 34 -1.15 10.81 6.32
N LEU A 35 -0.86 9.70 5.63
CA LEU A 35 0.04 9.70 4.46
C LEU A 35 -0.69 9.88 3.14
N ALA A 36 -2.01 9.72 3.09
CA ALA A 36 -2.77 9.86 1.85
C ALA A 36 -2.58 11.22 1.16
N PRO A 37 -2.56 12.37 1.86
CA PRO A 37 -2.24 13.65 1.25
C PRO A 37 -0.83 13.67 0.64
N HIS A 38 0.14 13.06 1.31
CA HIS A 38 1.53 13.00 0.85
C HIS A 38 1.69 12.13 -0.40
N LEU A 39 0.99 11.00 -0.44
CA LEU A 39 0.98 10.12 -1.62
C LEU A 39 0.36 10.85 -2.82
N LYS A 40 -0.73 11.59 -2.61
CA LYS A 40 -1.39 12.38 -3.65
C LYS A 40 -0.50 13.50 -4.20
N THR A 41 0.29 14.16 -3.35
CA THR A 41 1.26 15.18 -3.79
C THR A 41 2.42 14.58 -4.58
N ARG A 42 2.94 13.43 -4.16
CA ARG A 42 4.06 12.77 -4.85
C ARG A 42 3.65 12.11 -6.16
N GLU A 43 2.42 11.64 -6.24
CA GLU A 43 1.93 10.93 -7.41
C GLU A 43 0.54 11.45 -7.83
N PRO A 44 0.48 12.64 -8.46
CA PRO A 44 -0.79 13.28 -8.83
C PRO A 44 -1.57 12.49 -9.88
N GLY A 45 -0.91 11.58 -10.62
CA GLY A 45 -1.56 10.64 -11.54
C GLY A 45 -2.27 9.48 -10.84
N CYS A 46 -2.02 9.25 -9.55
CA CYS A 46 -2.67 8.20 -8.76
C CYS A 46 -3.93 8.74 -8.07
N ARG A 47 -5.04 8.02 -8.21
CA ARG A 47 -6.30 8.31 -7.48
C ARG A 47 -6.21 7.73 -6.07
N VAL A 48 -5.72 8.54 -5.14
CA VAL A 48 -5.63 8.17 -3.72
C VAL A 48 -6.99 8.32 -3.04
N ASP A 49 -7.50 7.23 -2.47
CA ASP A 49 -8.76 7.19 -1.71
C ASP A 49 -8.46 6.61 -0.31
N ALA A 50 -8.41 7.49 0.68
CA ALA A 50 -8.07 7.17 2.06
C ALA A 50 -9.26 6.64 2.88
N ASP A 51 -10.48 6.78 2.37
CA ASP A 51 -11.70 6.31 3.03
C ASP A 51 -11.85 4.79 2.85
N ARG A 52 -11.18 4.21 1.85
CA ARG A 52 -11.13 2.78 1.64
C ARG A 52 -9.96 2.13 2.37
N MET A 53 -10.29 1.07 3.10
CA MET A 53 -9.30 0.27 3.82
C MET A 53 -8.41 -0.57 2.90
N VAL A 54 -8.97 -1.06 1.78
CA VAL A 54 -8.24 -1.82 0.75
C VAL A 54 -8.75 -1.41 -0.63
N ILE A 55 -7.82 -1.24 -1.57
CA ILE A 55 -8.10 -0.99 -2.98
C ILE A 55 -7.33 -2.00 -3.83
N ALA A 56 -8.07 -2.72 -4.66
CA ALA A 56 -7.51 -3.59 -5.70
C ALA A 56 -7.70 -2.92 -7.07
N ASP A 57 -6.58 -2.71 -7.78
CA ASP A 57 -6.54 -2.18 -9.14
C ASP A 57 -5.71 -3.13 -10.02
N GLY A 58 -6.39 -4.13 -10.57
CA GLY A 58 -5.79 -5.19 -11.37
C GLY A 58 -4.77 -6.01 -10.55
N PRO A 59 -3.48 -6.07 -10.95
CA PRO A 59 -2.46 -6.79 -10.22
C PRO A 59 -1.94 -6.05 -8.97
N ILE A 60 -2.42 -4.82 -8.69
CA ILE A 60 -1.94 -4.02 -7.57
C ILE A 60 -2.99 -3.94 -6.46
N TRP A 61 -2.56 -4.27 -5.25
CA TRP A 61 -3.37 -4.22 -4.04
C TRP A 61 -2.74 -3.23 -3.08
N THR A 62 -3.55 -2.31 -2.56
CA THR A 62 -3.09 -1.32 -1.60
C THR A 62 -4.02 -1.29 -0.40
N ALA A 63 -3.48 -1.09 0.80
CA ALA A 63 -4.27 -1.03 2.02
C ALA A 63 -3.88 0.16 2.92
N GLY A 64 -4.90 0.79 3.50
CA GLY A 64 -4.76 1.77 4.56
C GLY A 64 -4.34 1.11 5.88
N ALA A 65 -3.79 1.90 6.81
CA ALA A 65 -3.28 1.35 8.06
C ALA A 65 -4.38 1.20 9.12
N ALA A 66 -4.50 -0.03 9.62
CA ALA A 66 -4.49 -0.28 11.04
C ALA A 66 -3.46 -1.40 11.30
N PHE A 67 -2.67 -1.29 12.38
CA PHE A 67 -1.92 -2.40 13.02
C PHE A 67 -0.44 -2.75 12.69
N ALA A 68 0.40 -1.83 12.22
CA ALA A 68 1.85 -2.09 12.18
C ALA A 68 2.46 -2.48 13.55
N HIS A 69 1.83 -2.10 14.67
CA HIS A 69 2.25 -2.53 16.02
C HIS A 69 1.78 -3.96 16.38
N THR A 70 0.62 -4.41 15.89
CA THR A 70 0.11 -5.77 16.17
C THR A 70 0.71 -6.80 15.23
N ASP A 71 1.01 -6.45 13.97
CA ASP A 71 1.78 -7.31 13.08
C ASP A 71 3.20 -7.54 13.63
N LEU A 72 3.82 -6.49 14.21
CA LEU A 72 5.12 -6.61 14.90
C LEU A 72 5.04 -7.55 16.12
N MET A 73 3.96 -7.45 16.92
CA MET A 73 3.71 -8.33 18.07
C MET A 73 3.44 -9.79 17.65
N LEU A 74 2.68 -10.03 16.59
CA LEU A 74 2.42 -11.37 16.04
C LEU A 74 3.67 -11.99 15.43
N GLN A 75 4.52 -11.19 14.78
CA GLN A 75 5.79 -11.65 14.20
C GLN A 75 6.79 -12.02 15.30
N LEU A 76 6.83 -11.27 16.42
CA LEU A 76 7.65 -11.62 17.59
C LEU A 76 7.22 -12.94 18.24
N LEU A 77 5.91 -13.19 18.39
CA LEU A 77 5.38 -14.46 18.92
C LEU A 77 5.73 -15.64 18.01
N ARG A 78 5.63 -15.47 16.68
CA ARG A 78 5.95 -16.52 15.70
C ARG A 78 7.44 -16.87 15.63
N THR A 79 8.33 -16.00 16.10
CA THR A 79 9.79 -16.23 16.07
C THR A 79 10.31 -16.93 17.34
N ARG A 80 9.43 -17.18 18.33
CA ARG A 80 9.78 -17.84 19.61
C ARG A 80 9.17 -19.23 19.79
N CYS A 81 8.60 -19.83 18.75
CA CYS A 81 8.24 -21.25 18.71
C CYS A 81 8.90 -21.93 17.51
#